data_AF-A0A5C4XPE2-F1
#
_entry.id   AF-A0A5C4XPE2-F1
#
_cell.length_a   1.000
_cell.length_b   1.000
_cell.length_c   1.000
_cell.angle_alpha   90.00
_cell.angle_beta   90.00
_cell.angle_gamma   90.00
#
_symmetry.space_group_name_H-M   'P 1'
#
loop_
_entity.id
_entity.type
_entity.pdbx_description
1 polymer ?
#
loop_
_entity_poly.entity_id
_entity_poly.type
_entity_poly.pdbx_seq_one_letter_code
_entity_poly.pdbx_strand_id
1 'polypeptide(L)' 'QRIILEGDIPSPINPPSGCVFRTRCRYAIDDCAKVVPELREIAPQHFKACIRDDIL' A
#
# COMPACT_ATOMS: atom_id res chain seq x y z
N GLN A 1 -18.85 4.06 3.64
CA GLN A 1 -18.75 3.18 4.81
C GLN A 1 -17.33 3.27 5.35
N ARG A 2 -17.13 3.60 6.63
CA ARG A 2 -15.79 3.57 7.24
C ARG A 2 -15.44 2.11 7.55
N ILE A 3 -14.22 1.70 7.22
CA ILE A 3 -13.68 0.37 7.55
C ILE A 3 -12.54 0.54 8.54
N ILE A 4 -12.46 -0.38 9.51
CA ILE A 4 -11.33 -0.47 10.43
C ILE A 4 -10.29 -1.37 9.77
N LEU A 5 -9.06 -0.89 9.68
CA LEU A 5 -7.94 -1.68 9.17
C LEU A 5 -7.41 -2.56 10.29
N GLU A 6 -7.45 -3.87 10.07
CA GLU A 6 -6.89 -4.86 10.99
C GLU A 6 -5.36 -4.86 10.94
N GLY A 7 -4.74 -5.36 12.00
CA GLY A 7 -3.28 -5.42 12.16
C GLY A 7 -2.64 -4.16 12.74
N ASP A 8 -1.45 -4.33 13.31
CA ASP A 8 -0.67 -3.28 13.95
C ASP A 8 0.18 -2.50 12.94
N ILE A 9 0.54 -1.27 13.32
CA ILE A 9 1.48 -0.43 12.55
C ILE A 9 2.86 -1.11 12.61
N PRO A 10 3.48 -1.43 11.45
CA PRO A 10 4.80 -2.03 11.45
C PRO A 10 5.84 -1.06 12.02
N SER A 11 6.84 -1.61 12.72
CA SER A 11 7.94 -0.82 13.26
C SER A 11 8.71 -0.11 12.13
N PRO A 12 9.00 1.20 12.25
CA PRO A 12 9.83 1.91 11.28
C PRO A 12 11.26 1.37 11.17
N ILE A 13 11.76 0.71 12.22
CA ILE A 13 13.11 0.14 12.25
C ILE A 13 13.19 -1.11 11.37
N ASN A 14 12.12 -1.90 11.31
CA ASN A 14 12.04 -3.15 10.56
C ASN A 14 10.80 -3.13 9.66
N PRO A 15 10.78 -2.28 8.61
CA PRO A 15 9.64 -2.19 7.72
C PRO A 15 9.52 -3.50 6.91
N PRO A 16 8.29 -3.90 6.58
CA PRO A 16 8.09 -5.13 5.83
C PRO A 16 8.49 -4.87 4.35
N SER A 17 9.18 -5.82 3.70
CA SER A 17 9.72 -5.68 2.32
C SER A 17 8.72 -5.21 1.24
N GLY A 18 9.10 -4.35 0.30
CA GLY A 18 8.15 -3.86 -0.70
C GLY A 18 7.16 -2.83 -0.13
N CYS A 19 5.87 -2.94 -0.45
CA CYS A 19 4.86 -2.04 0.08
C CYS A 19 4.72 -2.16 1.61
N VAL A 20 5.07 -1.07 2.31
CA VAL A 20 5.01 -0.99 3.78
C VAL A 20 3.60 -1.17 4.35
N PHE A 21 2.57 -0.89 3.54
CA PHE A 21 1.17 -1.00 3.93
C PHE A 21 0.58 -2.40 3.70
N ARG A 22 1.29 -3.32 3.03
CA ARG A 22 0.73 -4.62 2.63
C ARG A 22 0.20 -5.45 3.80
N THR A 23 0.79 -5.33 4.99
CA THR A 23 0.40 -6.11 6.17
C THR A 23 -0.95 -5.69 6.73
N ARG A 24 -1.48 -4.54 6.30
CA ARG A 24 -2.77 -3.98 6.71
C ARG A 24 -3.71 -3.73 5.54
N CYS A 25 -3.25 -3.92 4.31
CA CYS A 25 -4.03 -3.68 3.11
C CYS A 25 -4.93 -4.87 2.80
N ARG A 26 -6.25 -4.67 2.84
CA ARG A 26 -7.25 -5.70 2.46
C ARG A 26 -7.20 -6.15 1.00
N TYR A 27 -6.46 -5.42 0.16
CA TYR A 27 -6.30 -5.71 -1.27
C TYR A 27 -4.85 -6.10 -1.63
N ALA A 28 -4.04 -6.43 -0.62
CA ALA A 28 -2.67 -6.87 -0.82
C ALA A 28 -2.61 -8.08 -1.77
N ILE A 29 -1.64 -8.04 -2.69
CA ILE A 29 -1.27 -9.13 -3.58
C ILE A 29 0.19 -9.52 -3.34
N ASP A 30 0.63 -10.64 -3.89
CA ASP A 30 2.00 -11.13 -3.71
C ASP A 30 3.07 -10.10 -4.11
N ASP A 31 2.81 -9.33 -5.16
CA ASP A 31 3.76 -8.32 -5.64
C ASP A 31 3.92 -7.14 -4.67
N CYS A 32 2.95 -6.91 -3.77
CA CYS A 32 3.09 -5.93 -2.70
C CYS A 32 4.22 -6.29 -1.72
N ALA A 33 4.63 -7.55 -1.62
CA ALA A 33 5.76 -7.96 -0.78
C ALA A 33 7.12 -7.84 -1.48
N LYS A 34 7.11 -7.70 -2.82
CA LYS A 34 8.30 -7.73 -3.68
C LYS A 34 8.71 -6.33 -4.14
N VAL A 35 7.73 -5.46 -4.41
CA VAL A 35 7.95 -4.16 -5.05
C VAL A 35 7.48 -3.03 -4.13
N VAL A 36 8.30 -1.99 -4.03
CA VAL A 36 7.87 -0.69 -3.49
C VAL A 36 7.24 0.08 -4.65
N PRO A 37 5.92 0.34 -4.64
CA PRO A 37 5.28 1.08 -5.73
C PRO A 37 5.81 2.51 -5.83
N GLU A 38 6.04 2.98 -7.05
CA GLU A 38 6.45 4.36 -7.30
C GLU A 38 5.31 5.35 -7.02
N LEU A 39 5.67 6.53 -6.52
CA LEU A 39 4.73 7.62 -6.34
C LEU A 39 4.48 8.28 -7.70
N ARG A 40 3.26 8.13 -8.23
CA ARG A 40 2.85 8.65 -9.53
C ARG A 40 1.61 9.53 -9.41
N GLU A 41 1.50 10.54 -10.26
CA GLU A 41 0.34 11.40 -10.34
C GLU A 41 -0.81 10.69 -11.07
N ILE A 42 -2.01 10.67 -10.49
CA ILE A 42 -3.21 10.04 -11.06
C ILE A 42 -4.30 11.05 -11.44
N ALA A 43 -4.23 12.24 -10.87
CA ALA A 43 -5.02 13.42 -11.22
C ALA A 43 -4.24 14.66 -10.76
N PRO A 44 -4.56 15.87 -11.23
CA PRO A 44 -3.83 17.08 -10.84
C PRO A 44 -3.69 17.20 -9.33
N GLN A 45 -2.45 17.23 -8.83
CA GLN A 45 -2.10 17.28 -7.39
C GLN A 45 -2.54 16.06 -6.56
N HIS A 46 -2.91 14.95 -7.20
CA HIS A 46 -3.30 13.71 -6.55
C HIS A 46 -2.32 12.59 -6.93
N PHE A 47 -1.55 12.14 -5.95
CA PHE A 47 -0.51 11.13 -6.13
C PHE A 47 -0.89 9.80 -5.47
N LYS A 48 -0.45 8.71 -6.07
CA LYS A 48 -0.69 7.34 -5.62
C LYS A 48 0.60 6.53 -5.73
N ALA A 49 0.86 5.72 -4.71
CA ALA A 49 1.93 4.73 -4.70
C ALA A 49 1.34 3.35 -4.37
N CYS A 50 0.47 2.83 -5.24
CA CYS A 50 -0.13 1.52 -5.11
C CYS A 50 -0.03 0.77 -6.44
N ILE A 51 0.34 -0.51 -6.37
CA ILE A 51 0.55 -1.41 -7.52
C ILE A 51 -0.77 -1.68 -8.26
N ARG A 52 -1.89 -1.62 -7.53
CA ARG A 52 -3.22 -1.97 -8.04
C ARG A 52 -3.92 -0.75 -8.61
N ASP A 53 -4.23 -0.77 -9.90
CA ASP A 53 -4.99 0.29 -10.60
C ASP A 53 -6.41 -0.09 -10.96
N ASP A 54 -6.76 -1.34 -10.71
CA ASP A 54 -8.02 -2.01 -11.03
C ASP A 54 -9.09 -1.90 -9.94
N ILE A 55 -8.76 -1.31 -8.78
CA ILE A 55 -9.65 -1.20 -7.61
C ILE A 55 -10.16 0.23 -7.34
N LEU A 56 -10.00 1.14 -8.31
CA LEU A 56 -10.52 2.51 -8.27
C LEU A 56 -11.77 2.68 -9.14
#